data_AF-D4F3G4-F1
#
_entry.id   AF-D4F3G4-F1
#
_cell.length_a   1.000
_cell.length_b   1.000
_cell.length_c   1.000
_cell.angle_alpha   90.00
_cell.angle_beta   90.00
_cell.angle_gamma   90.00
#
_symmetry.space_group_name_H-M   'P 1'
#
loop_
_entity.id
_entity.type
_entity.pdbx_description
1 polymer ?
#
loop_
_entity_poly.entity_id
_entity_poly.type
_entity_poly.pdbx_seq_one_letter_code
_entity_poly.pdbx_strand_id
1 'polypeptide(L)'
;MINDFTAVSMAIPVLPAESLIQLGGQAAQQGRPIAIYGAGTGLGVAHLIQSGERWISLPGEGGHVDLAAGSEEEDELLALLRAELGHVSAERVLSGPGLVNLYRAVVKAAGREPQALTPQMISERALAEQCADCRRALTLFCVMMGRFGGNLALNMATFGGVYIAGGIVPRFLEFFRTSPFRQAFEEKGRFQAYLAAIPVYLITHDNPGLLGAGAYLRQQLGYRLSPQA
;
A
#
# COMPACT_ATOMS: atom_id res chain seq x y z
N MET A 1 -0.68 25.20 -2.17
CA MET A 1 0.21 24.10 -1.75
C MET A 1 -0.66 22.95 -1.27
N ILE A 2 -0.37 21.72 -1.67
CA ILE A 2 -1.08 20.51 -1.21
C ILE A 2 -0.05 19.46 -0.78
N ASN A 3 -0.45 18.55 0.12
CA ASN A 3 0.35 17.39 0.50
C ASN A 3 0.53 16.42 -0.70
N ASP A 4 1.60 15.64 -0.70
CA ASP A 4 1.97 14.70 -1.76
C ASP A 4 0.93 13.58 -1.97
N PHE A 5 0.45 12.95 -0.90
CA PHE A 5 -0.61 11.94 -0.97
C PHE A 5 -1.98 12.54 -1.29
N THR A 6 -2.23 13.79 -0.90
CA THR A 6 -3.37 14.56 -1.43
C THR A 6 -3.27 14.70 -2.94
N ALA A 7 -2.10 15.08 -3.46
CA ALA A 7 -1.87 15.18 -4.89
C ALA A 7 -2.06 13.83 -5.59
N VAL A 8 -1.43 12.76 -5.11
CA VAL A 8 -1.60 11.40 -5.68
C VAL A 8 -3.05 10.95 -5.66
N SER A 9 -3.81 11.20 -4.58
CA SER A 9 -5.24 10.85 -4.54
C SER A 9 -6.05 11.56 -5.62
N MET A 10 -5.76 12.84 -5.88
CA MET A 10 -6.44 13.65 -6.90
C MET A 10 -6.06 13.25 -8.34
N ALA A 11 -5.04 12.42 -8.51
CA ALA A 11 -4.68 11.87 -9.81
C ALA A 11 -5.66 10.76 -10.26
N ILE A 12 -6.24 10.02 -9.33
CA ILE A 12 -7.03 8.81 -9.62
C ILE A 12 -8.17 9.05 -10.61
N PRO A 13 -8.98 10.12 -10.48
CA PRO A 13 -10.07 10.38 -11.44
C PRO A 13 -9.62 10.68 -12.87
N VAL A 14 -8.33 10.97 -13.08
CA VAL A 14 -7.75 11.35 -14.37
C VAL A 14 -6.64 10.40 -14.81
N LEU A 15 -6.39 9.31 -14.08
CA LEU A 15 -5.39 8.31 -14.47
C LEU A 15 -5.83 7.56 -15.72
N PRO A 16 -4.95 7.38 -16.72
CA PRO A 16 -5.21 6.51 -17.86
C PRO A 16 -5.34 5.05 -17.40
N ALA A 17 -6.17 4.26 -18.08
CA ALA A 17 -6.39 2.86 -17.72
C ALA A 17 -5.11 2.02 -17.85
N GLU A 18 -4.25 2.33 -18.81
CA GLU A 18 -2.94 1.71 -19.02
C GLU A 18 -1.92 2.00 -17.92
N SER A 19 -2.18 3.03 -17.10
CA SER A 19 -1.36 3.37 -15.93
C SER A 19 -1.79 2.63 -14.66
N LEU A 20 -2.65 1.61 -14.79
CA LEU A 20 -3.18 0.83 -13.68
C LEU A 20 -2.98 -0.66 -13.95
N ILE A 21 -2.37 -1.35 -12.98
CA ILE A 21 -2.31 -2.81 -12.95
C ILE A 21 -3.31 -3.28 -11.91
N GLN A 22 -4.34 -4.01 -12.33
CA GLN A 22 -5.30 -4.60 -11.41
C GLN A 22 -4.71 -5.81 -10.69
N LEU A 23 -4.92 -5.87 -9.37
CA LEU A 23 -4.45 -6.89 -8.45
C LEU A 23 -5.64 -7.56 -7.75
N GLY A 24 -6.55 -8.11 -8.56
CA GLY A 24 -7.79 -8.75 -8.10
C GLY A 24 -8.98 -7.80 -7.94
N GLY A 25 -10.10 -8.38 -7.52
CA GLY A 25 -11.39 -7.70 -7.37
C GLY A 25 -12.17 -7.55 -8.67
N GLN A 26 -13.33 -6.89 -8.59
CA GLN A 26 -14.18 -6.61 -9.75
C GLN A 26 -13.89 -5.21 -10.32
N ALA A 27 -14.76 -4.68 -11.18
CA ALA A 27 -14.62 -3.29 -11.64
C ALA A 27 -14.92 -2.29 -10.51
N ALA A 28 -14.21 -1.15 -10.53
CA ALA A 28 -14.46 -0.06 -9.60
C ALA A 28 -15.88 0.50 -9.77
N GLN A 29 -16.57 0.73 -8.66
CA GLN A 29 -17.90 1.35 -8.67
C GLN A 29 -17.76 2.87 -8.72
N GLN A 30 -18.38 3.50 -9.72
CA GLN A 30 -18.33 4.96 -9.88
C GLN A 30 -18.92 5.69 -8.67
N GLY A 31 -18.25 6.78 -8.28
CA GLY A 31 -18.67 7.65 -7.16
C GLY A 31 -18.61 7.05 -5.76
N ARG A 32 -18.09 5.83 -5.63
CA ARG A 32 -17.84 5.21 -4.32
C ARG A 32 -16.51 5.69 -3.73
N PRO A 33 -16.34 5.63 -2.39
CA PRO A 33 -15.08 5.98 -1.75
C PRO A 33 -13.90 5.17 -2.28
N ILE A 34 -12.73 5.77 -2.23
CA ILE A 34 -11.45 5.20 -2.68
C ILE A 34 -10.44 5.32 -1.54
N ALA A 35 -9.65 4.28 -1.32
CA ALA A 35 -8.45 4.35 -0.48
C ALA A 35 -7.19 4.40 -1.34
N ILE A 36 -6.20 5.16 -0.90
CA ILE A 36 -4.90 5.30 -1.54
C ILE A 36 -3.85 5.10 -0.46
N TYR A 37 -2.88 4.24 -0.71
CA TYR A 37 -1.73 4.06 0.18
C TYR A 37 -0.49 3.67 -0.60
N GLY A 38 0.70 3.93 -0.09
CA GLY A 38 1.93 3.63 -0.82
C GLY A 38 3.15 3.58 0.08
N ALA A 39 3.96 2.53 -0.13
CA ALA A 39 5.19 2.30 0.61
C ALA A 39 6.39 2.85 -0.17
N GLY A 40 7.04 3.86 0.39
CA GLY A 40 8.23 4.51 -0.15
C GLY A 40 9.29 4.67 0.92
N THR A 41 9.75 5.91 1.15
CA THR A 41 10.55 6.24 2.35
C THR A 41 9.74 6.07 3.63
N GLY A 42 8.45 6.37 3.58
CA GLY A 42 7.45 6.11 4.62
C GLY A 42 6.22 5.37 4.06
N LEU A 43 5.09 5.48 4.77
CA LEU A 43 3.78 4.95 4.36
C LEU A 43 2.75 6.07 4.35
N GLY A 44 2.43 6.58 3.17
CA GLY A 44 1.35 7.56 3.04
C GLY A 44 -0.01 6.90 2.87
N VAL A 45 -1.05 7.57 3.35
CA VAL A 45 -2.45 7.16 3.20
C VAL A 45 -3.32 8.38 2.92
N ALA A 46 -4.25 8.24 1.98
CA ALA A 46 -5.32 9.20 1.75
C ALA A 46 -6.59 8.46 1.34
N HIS A 47 -7.74 9.13 1.49
CA HIS A 47 -8.98 8.68 0.89
C HIS A 47 -9.48 9.71 -0.12
N LEU A 48 -10.30 9.26 -1.07
CA LEU A 48 -10.97 10.12 -2.02
C LEU A 48 -12.45 9.79 -2.03
N ILE A 49 -13.30 10.80 -1.89
CA ILE A 49 -14.76 10.66 -2.00
C ILE A 49 -15.29 11.57 -3.09
N GLN A 50 -16.41 11.18 -3.69
CA GLN A 50 -17.11 12.03 -4.65
C GLN A 50 -18.33 12.66 -3.98
N SER A 51 -18.47 13.99 -4.11
CA SER A 51 -19.64 14.74 -3.69
C SER A 51 -20.16 15.56 -4.88
N GLY A 52 -21.26 15.12 -5.46
CA GLY A 52 -21.75 15.62 -6.74
C GLY A 52 -20.69 15.39 -7.83
N GLU A 53 -20.25 16.46 -8.48
CA GLU A 53 -19.25 16.39 -9.56
C GLU A 53 -17.81 16.59 -9.09
N ARG A 54 -17.60 16.77 -7.77
CA ARG A 54 -16.29 17.06 -7.19
C ARG A 54 -15.72 15.87 -6.46
N TRP A 55 -14.43 15.66 -6.63
CA TRP A 55 -13.63 14.76 -5.84
C TRP A 55 -13.01 15.50 -4.66
N ILE A 56 -13.16 14.95 -3.47
CA ILE A 56 -12.66 15.51 -2.22
C ILE A 56 -11.62 14.56 -1.67
N SER A 57 -10.38 15.04 -1.59
CA SER A 57 -9.29 14.33 -0.92
C SER A 57 -9.43 14.48 0.59
N LEU A 58 -9.29 13.36 1.29
CA LEU A 58 -9.28 13.26 2.74
C LEU A 58 -7.86 12.82 3.16
N PRO A 59 -6.96 13.78 3.46
CA PRO A 59 -5.61 13.46 3.91
C PRO A 59 -5.62 12.93 5.34
N GLY A 60 -4.54 12.25 5.72
CA GLY A 60 -4.32 11.82 7.10
C GLY A 60 -3.00 11.08 7.27
N GLU A 61 -2.73 10.69 8.51
CA GLU A 61 -1.49 10.01 8.93
C GLU A 61 -1.72 8.50 9.10
N GLY A 62 -2.46 7.91 8.18
CA GLY A 62 -2.91 6.51 8.29
C GLY A 62 -1.78 5.48 8.32
N GLY A 63 -0.58 5.84 7.85
CA GLY A 63 0.60 4.96 7.95
C GLY A 63 1.17 4.84 9.37
N HIS A 64 0.79 5.75 10.27
CA HIS A 64 1.27 5.77 11.65
C HIS A 64 0.36 5.05 12.65
N VAL A 65 -0.73 4.42 12.19
CA VAL A 65 -1.55 3.54 13.04
C VAL A 65 -0.76 2.30 13.46
N ASP A 66 -1.15 1.68 14.57
CA ASP A 66 -0.55 0.43 15.06
C ASP A 66 -0.51 -0.66 13.98
N LEU A 67 0.59 -1.41 13.92
CA LEU A 67 0.67 -2.60 13.09
C LEU A 67 -0.14 -3.75 13.71
N ALA A 68 -1.11 -4.27 12.97
CA ALA A 68 -1.87 -5.45 13.37
C ALA A 68 -1.22 -6.74 12.83
N ALA A 69 -0.79 -7.62 13.73
CA ALA A 69 -0.32 -8.96 13.39
C ALA A 69 -1.50 -9.89 13.06
N GLY A 70 -1.32 -10.79 12.08
CA GLY A 70 -2.34 -11.75 11.67
C GLY A 70 -1.92 -13.22 11.81
N SER A 71 -0.80 -13.52 12.46
CA SER A 71 -0.32 -14.88 12.73
C SER A 71 0.64 -14.90 13.92
N GLU A 72 0.87 -16.08 14.50
CA GLU A 72 1.82 -16.24 15.62
C GLU A 72 3.25 -15.80 15.25
N GLU A 73 3.68 -16.04 14.01
CA GLU A 73 4.97 -15.56 13.52
C GLU A 73 5.00 -14.02 13.47
N GLU A 74 3.92 -13.39 13.01
CA GLU A 74 3.85 -11.94 13.00
C GLU A 74 3.79 -11.34 14.41
N ASP A 75 3.19 -12.04 15.37
CA ASP A 75 3.21 -11.66 16.79
C ASP A 75 4.63 -11.67 17.34
N GLU A 76 5.41 -12.71 17.04
CA GLU A 76 6.83 -12.81 17.42
C GLU A 76 7.66 -11.67 16.82
N LEU A 77 7.53 -11.44 15.51
CA LEU A 77 8.24 -10.36 14.83
C LEU A 77 7.85 -8.99 15.39
N LEU A 78 6.56 -8.78 15.67
CA LEU A 78 6.06 -7.55 16.26
C LEU A 78 6.60 -7.33 17.68
N ALA A 79 6.75 -8.38 18.48
CA ALA A 79 7.37 -8.31 19.80
C ALA A 79 8.85 -7.88 19.71
N LEU A 80 9.60 -8.45 18.77
CA LEU A 80 11.00 -8.08 18.51
C LEU A 80 11.12 -6.61 18.08
N LEU A 81 10.27 -6.15 17.17
CA LEU A 81 10.27 -4.76 16.72
C LEU A 81 9.89 -3.80 17.85
N ARG A 82 8.91 -4.18 18.68
CA ARG A 82 8.45 -3.38 19.83
C ARG A 82 9.54 -3.22 20.88
N ALA A 83 10.34 -4.26 21.12
CA ALA A 83 11.46 -4.19 22.06
C ALA A 83 12.54 -3.17 21.63
N GLU A 84 12.71 -2.94 20.33
CA GLU A 84 13.69 -1.97 19.80
C GLU A 84 13.13 -0.56 19.59
N LEU A 85 11.88 -0.47 19.10
CA LEU A 85 11.32 0.79 18.57
C LEU A 85 10.25 1.40 19.48
N GLY A 86 9.77 0.66 20.48
CA GLY A 86 8.57 1.02 21.23
C GLY A 86 7.33 0.90 20.36
N HIS A 87 6.73 2.02 19.95
CA HIS A 87 5.57 1.99 19.07
C HIS A 87 5.93 1.49 17.67
N VAL A 88 5.23 0.44 17.22
CA VAL A 88 5.40 -0.18 15.90
C VAL A 88 4.18 0.15 15.04
N SER A 89 4.28 1.24 14.28
CA SER A 89 3.26 1.60 13.30
C SER A 89 3.33 0.72 12.04
N ALA A 90 2.28 0.75 11.21
CA ALA A 90 2.28 0.12 9.90
C ALA A 90 3.49 0.56 9.05
N GLU A 91 3.86 1.84 9.06
CA GLU A 91 5.05 2.37 8.38
C GLU A 91 6.37 1.69 8.79
N ARG A 92 6.50 1.28 10.06
CA ARG A 92 7.72 0.60 10.57
C ARG A 92 7.97 -0.74 9.88
N VAL A 93 7.02 -1.23 9.10
CA VAL A 93 7.12 -2.45 8.31
C VAL A 93 6.84 -2.20 6.82
N LEU A 94 5.85 -1.36 6.49
CA LEU A 94 5.42 -1.08 5.12
C LEU A 94 6.11 0.15 4.52
N SER A 95 7.43 0.14 4.51
CA SER A 95 8.27 1.16 3.87
C SER A 95 9.61 0.54 3.46
N GLY A 96 10.47 1.28 2.75
CA GLY A 96 11.84 0.86 2.47
C GLY A 96 12.59 0.50 3.77
N PRO A 97 12.68 1.42 4.74
CA PRO A 97 13.22 1.11 6.08
C PRO A 97 12.45 -0.02 6.78
N GLY A 98 11.14 -0.12 6.58
CA GLY A 98 10.32 -1.18 7.16
C GLY A 98 10.67 -2.58 6.63
N LEU A 99 11.06 -2.70 5.37
CA LEU A 99 11.57 -3.97 4.82
C LEU A 99 12.87 -4.41 5.50
N VAL A 100 13.74 -3.45 5.88
CA VAL A 100 14.93 -3.74 6.68
C VAL A 100 14.56 -4.21 8.09
N ASN A 101 13.56 -3.57 8.71
CA ASN A 101 13.04 -3.99 10.01
C ASN A 101 12.50 -5.43 9.97
N LEU A 102 11.70 -5.78 8.95
CA LEU A 102 11.21 -7.14 8.75
C LEU A 102 12.35 -8.14 8.60
N TYR A 103 13.32 -7.85 7.73
CA TYR A 103 14.50 -8.71 7.56
C TYR A 103 15.24 -8.93 8.89
N ARG A 104 15.51 -7.85 9.65
CA ARG A 104 16.19 -7.94 10.95
C ARG A 104 15.40 -8.79 11.94
N ALA A 105 14.09 -8.58 12.01
CA ALA A 105 13.21 -9.35 12.89
C ALA A 105 13.19 -10.84 12.52
N VAL A 106 13.10 -11.18 11.23
CA VAL A 106 13.15 -12.58 10.74
C VAL A 106 14.45 -13.27 11.13
N VAL A 107 15.59 -12.59 10.95
CA VAL A 107 16.90 -13.18 11.31
C VAL A 107 17.01 -13.38 12.82
N LYS A 108 16.53 -12.42 13.62
CA LYS A 108 16.55 -12.50 15.09
C LYS A 108 15.61 -13.56 15.65
N ALA A 109 14.42 -13.72 15.11
CA ALA A 109 13.50 -14.80 15.47
C ALA A 109 14.14 -16.18 15.24
N ALA A 110 14.99 -16.30 14.21
CA ALA A 110 15.79 -17.50 13.96
C ALA A 110 17.06 -17.62 14.84
N GLY A 111 17.22 -16.79 15.88
CA GLY A 111 18.37 -16.83 16.79
C GLY A 111 19.71 -16.43 16.16
N ARG A 112 19.70 -15.65 15.08
CA ARG A 112 20.89 -15.20 14.35
C ARG A 112 21.06 -13.69 14.41
N GLU A 113 22.27 -13.22 14.09
CA GLU A 113 22.57 -11.80 13.97
C GLU A 113 22.37 -11.30 12.53
N PRO A 114 21.58 -10.22 12.32
CA PRO A 114 21.33 -9.69 10.99
C PRO A 114 22.54 -8.94 10.43
N GLN A 115 22.77 -9.11 9.12
CA GLN A 115 23.73 -8.28 8.38
C GLN A 115 23.16 -6.87 8.17
N ALA A 116 24.03 -5.88 8.02
CA ALA A 116 23.63 -4.53 7.63
C ALA A 116 23.25 -4.50 6.13
N LEU A 117 21.98 -4.73 5.82
CA LEU A 117 21.45 -4.70 4.45
C LEU A 117 20.62 -3.44 4.21
N THR A 118 20.70 -2.89 3.01
CA THR A 118 19.82 -1.81 2.55
C THR A 118 18.48 -2.37 2.05
N PRO A 119 17.41 -1.55 1.95
CA PRO A 119 16.14 -2.01 1.38
C PRO A 119 16.30 -2.62 -0.01
N GLN A 120 17.15 -2.01 -0.85
CA GLN A 120 17.44 -2.48 -2.19
C GLN A 120 18.11 -3.86 -2.18
N MET A 121 19.15 -4.04 -1.36
CA MET A 121 19.84 -5.34 -1.24
C MET A 121 18.90 -6.46 -0.80
N ILE A 122 17.94 -6.16 0.09
CA ILE A 122 16.95 -7.15 0.53
C ILE A 122 16.07 -7.57 -0.65
N SER A 123 15.50 -6.61 -1.40
CA SER A 123 14.70 -6.94 -2.57
C SER A 123 15.51 -7.69 -3.65
N GLU A 124 16.74 -7.27 -3.95
CA GLU A 124 17.58 -7.92 -4.96
C GLU A 124 17.93 -9.35 -4.57
N ARG A 125 18.36 -9.58 -3.33
CA ARG A 125 18.71 -10.92 -2.83
C ARG A 125 17.49 -11.84 -2.72
N ALA A 126 16.31 -11.29 -2.41
CA ALA A 126 15.06 -12.03 -2.40
C ALA A 126 14.67 -12.51 -3.80
N LEU A 127 14.75 -11.61 -4.79
CA LEU A 127 14.43 -11.89 -6.19
C LEU A 127 15.44 -12.85 -6.84
N ALA A 128 16.72 -12.74 -6.49
CA ALA A 128 17.77 -13.63 -6.98
C ALA A 128 17.82 -14.98 -6.25
N GLU A 129 16.94 -15.22 -5.28
CA GLU A 129 16.87 -16.45 -4.47
C GLU A 129 18.16 -16.75 -3.69
N GLN A 130 18.94 -15.72 -3.35
CA GLN A 130 20.24 -15.84 -2.67
C GLN A 130 20.16 -15.68 -1.16
N CYS A 131 19.00 -15.31 -0.62
CA CYS A 131 18.80 -15.02 0.79
C CYS A 131 17.37 -15.41 1.22
N ALA A 132 17.24 -16.54 1.92
CA ALA A 132 15.95 -17.03 2.41
C ALA A 132 15.26 -16.02 3.35
N ASP A 133 16.02 -15.37 4.23
CA ASP A 133 15.49 -14.34 5.15
C ASP A 133 14.98 -13.11 4.41
N CYS A 134 15.69 -12.69 3.35
CA CYS A 134 15.30 -11.57 2.52
C CYS A 134 14.01 -11.89 1.76
N ARG A 135 13.91 -13.11 1.22
CA ARG A 135 12.69 -13.60 0.57
C ARG A 135 11.53 -13.66 1.56
N ARG A 136 11.75 -14.16 2.78
CA ARG A 136 10.72 -14.20 3.83
C ARG A 136 10.24 -12.81 4.22
N ALA A 137 11.17 -11.87 4.43
CA ALA A 137 10.83 -10.47 4.71
C ALA A 137 10.02 -9.84 3.58
N LEU A 138 10.39 -10.07 2.32
CA LEU A 138 9.64 -9.55 1.18
C LEU A 138 8.25 -10.19 1.05
N THR A 139 8.11 -11.49 1.34
CA THR A 139 6.80 -12.16 1.40
C THR A 139 5.91 -11.56 2.50
N LEU A 140 6.44 -11.40 3.71
CA LEU A 140 5.72 -10.80 4.85
C LEU A 140 5.30 -9.35 4.54
N PHE A 141 6.18 -8.58 3.91
CA PHE A 141 5.85 -7.24 3.43
C PHE A 141 4.61 -7.28 2.51
N CYS A 142 4.56 -8.20 1.55
CA CYS A 142 3.41 -8.33 0.65
C CYS A 142 2.12 -8.74 1.37
N VAL A 143 2.21 -9.67 2.33
CA VAL A 143 1.07 -10.09 3.17
C VAL A 143 0.52 -8.90 3.97
N MET A 144 1.40 -8.19 4.69
CA MET A 144 1.01 -7.08 5.54
C MET A 144 0.49 -5.89 4.73
N MET A 145 1.04 -5.65 3.53
CA MET A 145 0.52 -4.65 2.59
C MET A 145 -0.93 -4.99 2.20
N GLY A 146 -1.21 -6.26 1.91
CA GLY A 146 -2.55 -6.77 1.63
C GLY A 146 -3.51 -6.52 2.79
N ARG A 147 -3.15 -6.99 4.00
CA ARG A 147 -3.98 -6.83 5.20
C ARG A 147 -4.27 -5.37 5.54
N PHE A 148 -3.28 -4.50 5.37
CA PHE A 148 -3.42 -3.06 5.60
C PHE A 148 -4.38 -2.44 4.59
N GLY A 149 -4.23 -2.73 3.30
CA GLY A 149 -5.18 -2.30 2.28
C GLY A 149 -6.61 -2.80 2.55
N GLY A 150 -6.77 -4.05 3.01
CA GLY A 150 -8.07 -4.60 3.37
C GLY A 150 -8.71 -3.89 4.56
N ASN A 151 -7.90 -3.47 5.55
CA ASN A 151 -8.38 -2.66 6.67
C ASN A 151 -8.89 -1.28 6.21
N LEU A 152 -8.16 -0.60 5.33
CA LEU A 152 -8.59 0.68 4.75
C LEU A 152 -9.92 0.51 3.98
N ALA A 153 -10.02 -0.57 3.21
CA ALA A 153 -11.21 -0.85 2.42
C ALA A 153 -12.46 -1.10 3.27
N LEU A 154 -12.32 -1.83 4.37
CA LEU A 154 -13.41 -2.05 5.32
C LEU A 154 -13.78 -0.76 6.06
N ASN A 155 -12.80 0.06 6.44
CA ASN A 155 -13.03 1.24 7.26
C ASN A 155 -13.91 2.29 6.55
N MET A 156 -13.74 2.45 5.23
CA MET A 156 -14.43 3.48 4.44
C MET A 156 -15.32 2.91 3.32
N ALA A 157 -15.55 1.59 3.28
CA ALA A 157 -16.34 0.92 2.26
C ALA A 157 -15.91 1.30 0.83
N THR A 158 -14.62 1.14 0.53
CA THR A 158 -14.00 1.74 -0.65
C THR A 158 -14.24 0.96 -1.95
N PHE A 159 -15.51 0.81 -2.35
CA PHE A 159 -15.91 0.14 -3.59
C PHE A 159 -15.48 0.90 -4.87
N GLY A 160 -15.02 2.14 -4.74
CA GLY A 160 -14.36 2.86 -5.84
C GLY A 160 -12.96 2.32 -6.12
N GLY A 161 -12.45 1.46 -5.23
CA GLY A 161 -11.18 0.77 -5.36
C GLY A 161 -10.19 1.15 -4.27
N VAL A 162 -9.12 0.36 -4.22
CA VAL A 162 -7.94 0.61 -3.38
C VAL A 162 -6.75 0.77 -4.31
N TYR A 163 -6.03 1.88 -4.19
CA TYR A 163 -4.93 2.20 -5.08
C TYR A 163 -3.61 2.20 -4.31
N ILE A 164 -2.65 1.46 -4.83
CA ILE A 164 -1.27 1.43 -4.34
C ILE A 164 -0.49 2.47 -5.14
N ALA A 165 -0.10 3.55 -4.47
CA ALA A 165 0.78 4.56 -5.03
C ALA A 165 2.20 4.03 -5.15
N GLY A 166 2.87 4.39 -6.24
CA GLY A 166 4.25 4.00 -6.55
C GLY A 166 5.23 4.29 -5.41
N GLY A 167 6.32 3.53 -5.39
CA GLY A 167 7.30 3.52 -4.31
C GLY A 167 8.25 2.34 -4.50
N ILE A 168 8.37 1.47 -3.50
CA ILE A 168 9.26 0.31 -3.62
C ILE A 168 8.65 -0.85 -4.43
N VAL A 169 7.31 -0.98 -4.46
CA VAL A 169 6.58 -2.11 -5.09
C VAL A 169 6.91 -2.32 -6.58
N PRO A 170 6.98 -1.28 -7.44
CA PRO A 170 7.33 -1.46 -8.86
C PRO A 170 8.66 -2.18 -9.09
N ARG A 171 9.62 -2.10 -8.15
CA ARG A 171 10.94 -2.74 -8.26
C ARG A 171 10.89 -4.27 -8.15
N PHE A 172 9.81 -4.82 -7.60
CA PHE A 172 9.58 -6.25 -7.42
C PHE A 172 8.17 -6.66 -7.87
N LEU A 173 7.65 -6.01 -8.92
CA LEU A 173 6.28 -6.18 -9.41
C LEU A 173 5.90 -7.65 -9.66
N GLU A 174 6.75 -8.42 -10.34
CA GLU A 174 6.43 -9.82 -10.66
C GLU A 174 6.38 -10.70 -9.41
N PHE A 175 7.22 -10.43 -8.42
CA PHE A 175 7.13 -11.06 -7.10
C PHE A 175 5.85 -10.64 -6.39
N PHE A 176 5.49 -9.35 -6.43
CA PHE A 176 4.29 -8.83 -5.78
C PHE A 176 3.01 -9.45 -6.36
N ARG A 177 2.93 -9.56 -7.70
CA ARG A 177 1.80 -10.19 -8.42
C ARG A 177 1.55 -11.64 -8.02
N THR A 178 2.62 -12.39 -7.78
CA THR A 178 2.56 -13.80 -7.40
C THR A 178 2.59 -14.04 -5.90
N SER A 179 2.72 -12.97 -5.10
CA SER A 179 2.72 -13.02 -3.65
C SER A 179 1.32 -13.28 -3.07
N PRO A 180 1.22 -13.64 -1.77
CA PRO A 180 -0.07 -13.76 -1.08
C PRO A 180 -0.78 -12.42 -0.81
N PHE A 181 -0.36 -11.30 -1.41
CA PHE A 181 -0.95 -9.97 -1.20
C PHE A 181 -2.48 -9.97 -1.29
N ARG A 182 -3.04 -10.50 -2.39
CA ARG A 182 -4.49 -10.45 -2.62
C ARG A 182 -5.26 -11.36 -1.67
N GLN A 183 -4.72 -12.54 -1.38
CA GLN A 183 -5.29 -13.43 -0.37
C GLN A 183 -5.35 -12.73 1.00
N ALA A 184 -4.24 -12.09 1.40
CA ALA A 184 -4.14 -11.38 2.67
C ALA A 184 -5.03 -10.13 2.74
N PHE A 185 -5.26 -9.46 1.60
CA PHE A 185 -6.25 -8.37 1.49
C PHE A 185 -7.67 -8.85 1.82
N GLU A 186 -8.05 -10.03 1.33
CA GLU A 186 -9.40 -10.59 1.51
C GLU A 186 -9.57 -11.36 2.83
N GLU A 187 -8.49 -11.67 3.54
CA GLU A 187 -8.48 -12.47 4.79
C GLU A 187 -9.10 -11.71 5.98
N LYS A 188 -10.42 -11.53 5.95
CA LYS A 188 -11.23 -10.83 6.98
C LYS A 188 -12.44 -11.64 7.43
N GLY A 189 -12.29 -12.96 7.47
CA GLY A 189 -13.32 -13.90 7.93
C GLY A 189 -14.64 -13.73 7.15
N ARG A 190 -15.74 -13.50 7.87
CA ARG A 190 -17.07 -13.29 7.25
C ARG A 190 -17.15 -12.11 6.27
N PHE A 191 -16.19 -11.17 6.31
CA PHE A 191 -16.11 -10.06 5.37
C PHE A 191 -15.25 -10.36 4.13
N GLN A 192 -14.77 -11.60 3.95
CA GLN A 192 -13.98 -11.97 2.77
C GLN A 192 -14.71 -11.66 1.46
N ALA A 193 -15.98 -12.06 1.34
CA ALA A 193 -16.78 -11.79 0.14
C ALA A 193 -16.99 -10.28 -0.11
N TYR A 194 -17.02 -9.46 0.95
CA TYR A 194 -17.12 -8.00 0.86
C TYR A 194 -15.87 -7.42 0.17
N LEU A 195 -14.68 -7.90 0.55
CA LEU A 195 -13.41 -7.44 -0.01
C LEU A 195 -13.09 -8.05 -1.37
N ALA A 196 -13.57 -9.28 -1.64
CA ALA A 196 -13.44 -9.93 -2.93
C ALA A 196 -14.06 -9.10 -4.07
N ALA A 197 -15.08 -8.29 -3.79
CA ALA A 197 -15.68 -7.39 -4.77
C ALA A 197 -14.84 -6.11 -5.04
N ILE A 198 -14.01 -5.69 -4.09
CA ILE A 198 -13.28 -4.41 -4.17
C ILE A 198 -12.01 -4.58 -5.01
N PRO A 199 -11.82 -3.80 -6.10
CA PRO A 199 -10.59 -3.83 -6.85
C PRO A 199 -9.42 -3.23 -6.10
N VAL A 200 -8.25 -3.80 -6.33
CA VAL A 200 -6.97 -3.17 -5.98
C VAL A 200 -6.24 -2.84 -7.27
N TYR A 201 -5.65 -1.65 -7.35
CA TYR A 201 -4.82 -1.24 -8.48
C TYR A 201 -3.45 -0.78 -8.01
N LEU A 202 -2.39 -1.18 -8.71
CA LEU A 202 -1.09 -0.53 -8.60
C LEU A 202 -1.00 0.59 -9.65
N ILE A 203 -0.67 1.80 -9.21
CA ILE A 203 -0.44 2.95 -10.09
C ILE A 203 0.96 2.83 -10.69
N THR A 204 1.05 2.80 -12.02
CA THR A 204 2.32 2.75 -12.77
C THR A 204 2.65 4.04 -13.51
N HIS A 205 1.82 5.07 -13.40
CA HIS A 205 2.11 6.40 -13.94
C HIS A 205 3.39 6.97 -13.31
N ASP A 206 4.27 7.58 -14.10
CA ASP A 206 5.58 8.08 -13.62
C ASP A 206 5.46 9.25 -12.65
N ASN A 207 4.47 10.14 -12.89
CA ASN A 207 4.33 11.40 -12.16
C ASN A 207 2.91 11.62 -11.59
N PRO A 208 2.37 10.69 -10.76
CA PRO A 208 0.99 10.79 -10.28
C PRO A 208 0.77 12.02 -9.40
N GLY A 209 1.79 12.44 -8.62
CA GLY A 209 1.71 13.66 -7.82
C GLY A 209 1.54 14.92 -8.66
N LEU A 210 2.27 15.06 -9.77
CA LEU A 210 2.13 16.22 -10.67
C LEU A 210 0.78 16.19 -11.41
N LEU A 211 0.38 15.02 -11.91
CA LEU A 211 -0.91 14.84 -12.56
C LEU A 211 -2.07 15.26 -11.64
N GLY A 212 -2.03 14.78 -10.39
CA GLY A 212 -3.06 15.08 -9.41
C GLY A 212 -3.01 16.50 -8.85
N ALA A 213 -1.84 17.14 -8.77
CA ALA A 213 -1.76 18.57 -8.49
C ALA A 213 -2.43 19.40 -9.59
N GLY A 214 -2.25 19.02 -10.86
CA GLY A 214 -2.96 19.61 -11.99
C GLY A 214 -4.47 19.37 -11.92
N ALA A 215 -4.90 18.15 -11.61
CA ALA A 215 -6.32 17.80 -11.42
C ALA A 215 -6.95 18.61 -10.28
N TYR A 216 -6.27 18.72 -9.14
CA TYR A 216 -6.70 19.53 -8.01
C TYR A 216 -6.91 20.99 -8.44
N LEU A 217 -5.93 21.61 -9.09
CA LEU A 217 -6.03 23.00 -9.55
C LEU A 217 -7.17 23.19 -10.56
N ARG A 218 -7.30 22.29 -11.54
CA ARG A 218 -8.41 22.32 -12.52
C ARG A 218 -9.77 22.29 -11.83
N GLN A 219 -9.94 21.45 -10.82
CA GLN A 219 -11.20 21.39 -10.07
C GLN A 219 -11.46 22.69 -9.28
N GLN A 220 -10.41 23.32 -8.71
CA GLN A 220 -10.54 24.63 -8.06
C GLN A 220 -10.95 25.74 -9.04
N LEU A 221 -10.51 25.64 -10.29
CA LEU A 221 -10.91 26.53 -11.38
C LEU A 221 -12.29 26.20 -11.99
N GLY A 222 -13.01 25.21 -11.43
CA GLY A 222 -14.37 24.86 -11.85
C GLY A 222 -14.47 23.81 -12.95
N TYR A 223 -13.35 23.21 -13.38
CA TYR A 223 -13.39 22.13 -14.37
C TYR A 223 -13.83 20.80 -13.74
N ARG A 224 -14.64 20.03 -14.48
CA ARG A 224 -14.94 18.65 -14.13
C ARG A 224 -13.73 17.76 -14.39
N LEU A 225 -13.49 16.82 -13.47
CA LEU A 225 -12.50 15.78 -13.65
C LEU A 225 -13.16 14.58 -14.30
N SER A 226 -12.60 14.14 -15.42
CA SER A 226 -12.96 12.91 -16.11
C SER A 226 -11.68 12.17 -16.47
N PRO A 227 -11.74 10.82 -16.59
CA PRO A 227 -10.65 10.06 -17.19
C PRO A 227 -10.29 10.67 -18.55
N GLN A 228 -9.01 10.75 -18.87
CA GLN A 228 -8.58 11.06 -20.24
C GLN A 228 -8.92 9.83 -21.11
N ALA A 229 -9.58 10.07 -22.24
CA ALA A 229 -9.95 9.04 -23.20
C ALA A 229 -8.74 8.52 -23.97
#